data_AF-A0A1V5S1S6-F1
#
_entry.id   AF-A0A1V5S1S6-F1
#
_cell.length_a   1.000
_cell.length_b   1.000
_cell.length_c   1.000
_cell.angle_alpha   90.00
_cell.angle_beta   90.00
_cell.angle_gamma   90.00
#
_symmetry.space_group_name_H-M   'P 1'
#
loop_
_entity.id
_entity.type
_entity.pdbx_description
1 polymer ?
#
loop_
_entity_poly.entity_id
_entity_poly.type
_entity_poly.pdbx_seq_one_letter_code
_entity_poly.pdbx_strand_id
1 'polypeptide(L)' 'MYKTLKERFVDAANGAENCKIILGIRMPDGTKELIINDNVQNKVDYVCQKYDDDLVMHGAPIAIEEFLFIKK' A
#
# COMPACT_ATOMS: atom_id res chain seq x y z
N MET A 1 -6.20 -21.41 -3.89
CA MET A 1 -6.65 -20.16 -3.25
C MET A 1 -5.79 -19.05 -3.81
N TYR A 2 -6.39 -18.00 -4.38
CA TYR A 2 -5.64 -16.84 -4.88
C TYR A 2 -5.35 -15.89 -3.72
N LYS A 3 -4.16 -15.29 -3.68
CA LYS A 3 -3.80 -14.29 -2.65
C LYS A 3 -4.55 -12.98 -2.88
N THR A 4 -4.98 -12.33 -1.81
CA THR A 4 -5.57 -10.98 -1.87
C THR A 4 -4.53 -9.93 -2.23
N LEU A 5 -4.96 -8.73 -2.62
CA LEU A 5 -4.02 -7.63 -2.90
C LEU A 5 -3.27 -7.21 -1.63
N LYS A 6 -3.95 -7.22 -0.49
CA LYS A 6 -3.36 -6.95 0.81
C LYS A 6 -2.30 -7.98 1.22
N GLU A 7 -2.56 -9.27 0.99
CA GLU A 7 -1.56 -10.32 1.24
C GLU A 7 -0.31 -10.13 0.36
N ARG A 8 -0.50 -9.83 -0.93
CA ARG A 8 0.62 -9.54 -1.85
C ARG A 8 1.42 -8.31 -1.42
N PHE A 9 0.75 -7.30 -0.89
CA PHE A 9 1.37 -6.10 -0.36
C PHE A 9 2.23 -6.39 0.88
N VAL A 10 1.69 -7.14 1.85
CA VAL A 10 2.43 -7.54 3.07
C VAL A 10 3.61 -8.45 2.73
N ASP A 11 3.44 -9.39 1.80
CA ASP A 11 4.52 -10.25 1.33
C ASP A 11 5.66 -9.45 0.68
N ALA A 12 5.33 -8.40 -0.08
CA ALA A 12 6.34 -7.52 -0.69
C ALA A 12 7.08 -6.66 0.35
N ALA A 13 6.46 -6.38 1.48
CA ALA A 13 7.10 -5.71 2.62
C ALA A 13 8.02 -6.67 3.41
N ASN A 14 7.69 -7.96 3.47
CA ASN A 14 8.49 -8.98 4.14
C ASN A 14 9.81 -9.22 3.38
N GLY A 15 10.91 -8.65 3.89
CA GLY A 15 12.22 -8.66 3.23
C GLY A 15 12.68 -7.29 2.73
N ALA A 16 11.91 -6.24 3.01
CA ALA A 16 12.20 -4.85 2.64
C ALA A 16 12.99 -4.08 3.73
N GLU A 17 14.00 -4.71 4.34
CA GLU A 17 14.93 -4.00 5.22
C GLU A 17 15.68 -2.92 4.42
N ASN A 18 15.70 -1.67 4.92
CA ASN A 18 16.21 -0.49 4.20
C ASN A 18 15.52 -0.17 2.85
N CYS A 19 14.20 -0.35 2.74
CA CYS A 19 13.47 0.10 1.55
C CYS A 19 12.76 1.45 1.73
N LYS A 20 12.34 2.04 0.61
CA LYS A 20 11.23 3.01 0.49
C LYS A 20 10.04 2.30 -0.11
N ILE A 21 8.84 2.75 0.24
CA ILE A 21 7.60 2.31 -0.40
C ILE A 21 7.06 3.44 -1.28
N ILE A 22 6.65 3.09 -2.50
CA ILE A 22 5.94 3.96 -3.44
C ILE A 22 4.52 3.40 -3.61
N LEU A 23 3.52 4.25 -3.49
CA LEU A 23 2.11 3.90 -3.65
C LEU A 23 1.47 4.79 -4.71
N GLY A 24 0.80 4.17 -5.68
CA GLY A 24 -0.14 4.84 -6.58
C GLY A 24 -1.55 4.73 -5.99
N ILE A 25 -2.15 5.86 -5.64
CA ILE A 25 -3.41 5.94 -4.92
C ILE A 25 -4.45 6.62 -5.80
N ARG A 26 -5.62 6.00 -5.94
CA ARG A 26 -6.79 6.66 -6.51
C ARG A 26 -7.56 7.39 -5.40
N MET A 27 -7.79 8.67 -5.63
CA MET A 27 -8.55 9.55 -4.76
C MET A 27 -10.06 9.52 -5.09
N PRO A 28 -10.93 10.02 -4.18
CA PRO A 28 -12.38 10.01 -4.39
C PRO A 28 -12.86 10.78 -5.63
N ASP A 29 -12.11 11.81 -6.03
CA ASP A 29 -12.38 12.61 -7.22
C ASP A 29 -11.89 11.96 -8.53
N GLY A 30 -11.33 10.75 -8.42
CA GLY A 30 -10.81 9.97 -9.53
C GLY A 30 -9.37 10.29 -9.90
N THR A 31 -8.75 11.30 -9.29
CA THR A 31 -7.33 11.61 -9.51
C THR A 31 -6.42 10.50 -8.99
N LYS A 32 -5.21 10.45 -9.54
CA LYS A 32 -4.14 9.55 -9.09
C LYS A 32 -3.06 10.35 -8.39
N GLU A 33 -2.73 9.96 -7.18
CA GLU A 33 -1.64 10.51 -6.40
C GLU A 33 -0.53 9.47 -6.21
N LEU A 34 0.70 9.95 -6.07
CA LEU A 34 1.86 9.12 -5.79
C LEU A 34 2.44 9.49 -4.43
N ILE A 35 2.52 8.52 -3.52
CA ILE A 35 3.09 8.70 -2.19
C ILE A 35 4.38 7.88 -2.08
N ILE A 36 5.46 8.53 -1.65
CA ILE A 36 6.73 7.88 -1.32
C ILE A 36 6.92 7.97 0.19
N ASN A 37 7.16 6.85 0.86
CA ASN A 37 7.39 6.82 2.30
C ASN A 37 8.67 6.05 2.66
N ASP A 38 9.53 6.68 3.45
CA ASP A 38 10.79 6.13 3.94
C ASP A 38 10.62 5.23 5.17
N ASN A 39 9.52 5.38 5.91
CA ASN A 39 9.15 4.55 7.06
C ASN A 39 8.16 3.47 6.60
N VAL A 40 8.74 2.43 6.00
CA VAL A 40 7.99 1.31 5.41
C VAL A 40 7.13 0.61 6.45
N GLN A 41 7.68 0.28 7.62
CA GLN A 41 6.95 -0.46 8.66
C GLN A 41 5.67 0.28 9.08
N ASN A 42 5.78 1.56 9.44
CA ASN A 42 4.62 2.36 9.82
C ASN A 42 3.59 2.42 8.69
N LYS A 43 4.05 2.59 7.44
CA LYS A 43 3.12 2.66 6.31
C LYS A 43 2.41 1.32 6.06
N VAL A 44 3.11 0.20 6.23
CA VAL A 44 2.53 -1.15 6.12
C VAL A 44 1.49 -1.37 7.22
N ASP A 45 1.81 -1.04 8.47
CA ASP A 45 0.88 -1.16 9.60
C ASP A 45 -0.40 -0.32 9.37
N TYR A 46 -0.22 0.90 8.86
CA TYR A 46 -1.34 1.77 8.49
C TYR A 46 -2.22 1.16 7.41
N VAL A 47 -1.63 0.63 6.33
CA VAL A 47 -2.39 -0.04 5.26
C VAL A 47 -3.12 -1.26 5.80
N CYS A 48 -2.44 -2.08 6.61
CA CYS A 48 -3.04 -3.25 7.24
C CYS A 48 -4.24 -2.93 8.13
N GLN A 49 -4.23 -1.79 8.81
CA GLN A 49 -5.31 -1.35 9.69
C GLN A 49 -6.47 -0.65 8.95
N LYS A 50 -6.15 0.14 7.91
CA LYS A 50 -7.11 1.08 7.31
C LYS A 50 -7.71 0.62 5.99
N TYR A 51 -7.13 -0.40 5.35
CA TYR A 51 -7.57 -0.88 4.05
C TYR A 51 -8.05 -2.33 4.14
N ASP A 52 -9.03 -2.69 3.31
CA ASP A 52 -9.51 -4.05 3.14
C ASP A 52 -8.57 -4.93 2.30
N ASP A 53 -9.02 -6.14 1.98
CA ASP A 53 -8.25 -7.14 1.24
C ASP A 53 -7.97 -6.74 -0.22
N ASP A 54 -8.77 -5.84 -0.77
CA ASP A 54 -8.62 -5.27 -2.12
C ASP A 54 -7.85 -3.94 -2.10
N LEU A 55 -7.26 -3.58 -0.96
CA LEU A 55 -6.57 -2.31 -0.75
C LEU A 55 -7.47 -1.09 -1.01
N VAL A 56 -8.73 -1.17 -0.58
CA VAL A 56 -9.66 -0.04 -0.51
C VAL A 56 -9.80 0.44 0.94
N MET A 57 -9.74 1.75 1.16
CA MET A 57 -9.77 2.34 2.49
C MET A 57 -11.15 2.19 3.14
N HIS A 58 -11.18 1.82 4.42
CA HIS A 58 -12.40 1.82 5.20
C HIS A 58 -12.92 3.25 5.40
N GLY A 59 -14.17 3.49 5.00
CA GLY A 59 -14.86 4.77 5.20
C GLY A 59 -14.55 5.87 4.19
N ALA A 60 -13.74 5.60 3.15
CA ALA A 60 -13.51 6.52 2.05
C ALA A 60 -13.21 5.75 0.75
N PRO A 61 -13.65 6.23 -0.44
CA PRO A 61 -13.36 5.58 -1.70
C PRO A 61 -11.94 5.91 -2.18
N ILE A 62 -10.94 5.54 -1.38
CA ILE A 62 -9.51 5.70 -1.64
C ILE A 62 -8.94 4.30 -1.85
N ALA A 63 -8.26 4.06 -2.97
CA ALA A 63 -7.73 2.74 -3.31
C ALA A 63 -6.24 2.82 -3.62
N ILE A 64 -5.44 1.87 -3.12
CA ILE A 64 -4.06 1.68 -3.59
C ILE A 64 -4.11 0.79 -4.82
N GLU A 65 -3.87 1.37 -5.99
CA GLU A 65 -3.89 0.62 -7.26
C GLU A 65 -2.54 0.00 -7.59
N GLU A 66 -1.45 0.64 -7.15
CA GLU A 66 -0.09 0.26 -7.48
C GLU A 66 0.81 0.41 -6.25
N PHE A 67 1.75 -0.50 -6.06
CA PHE A 67 2.77 -0.39 -5.01
C PHE A 67 4.11 -0.95 -5.46
N LEU A 68 5.18 -0.34 -4.96
CA LEU A 68 6.56 -0.76 -5.23
C LEU A 68 7.42 -0.54 -3.98
N PHE A 69 8.22 -1.55 -3.63
CA PHE A 69 9.22 -1.45 -2.57
C PHE A 69 10.60 -1.38 -3.23
N ILE A 70 11.33 -0.29 -2.99
CA ILE A 70 12.65 -0.04 -3.59
C ILE A 70 13.69 -0.03 -2.48
N LYS A 71 14.77 -0.82 -2.63
CA LYS A 71 15.92 -0.78 -1.72
C LYS A 71 16.60 0.59 -1.81
N LYS A 72 16.97 1.15 -0.65
CA LYS A 72 17.76 2.39 -0.57
C LYS A 72 19.18 2.19 -1.08
#